data_AF-A0A379D9K0-F1
#
_entry.id   AF-A0A379D9K0-F1
#
_cell.length_a   1.000
_cell.length_b   1.000
_cell.length_c   1.000
_cell.angle_alpha   90.00
_cell.angle_beta   90.00
_cell.angle_gamma   90.00
#
_symmetry.space_group_name_H-M   'P 1'
#
loop_
_entity.id
_entity.type
_entity.pdbx_description
1 polymer ?
#
loop_
_entity_poly.entity_id
_entity_poly.type
_entity_poly.pdbx_seq_one_letter_code
_entity_poly.pdbx_strand_id
1 'polypeptide(L)' 'MAKETVKSAKLKLEFKATLGEDGKEKIKSKILPRLNKDAEIDAVKNVATKLGNLLKTPVEKIYKITESEITE' A
#
# COMPACT_ATOMS: atom_id res chain seq x y z
N MET A 1 13.61 -26.48 -7.53
CA MET A 1 12.53 -25.48 -7.33
C MET A 1 13.12 -24.37 -6.49
N ALA A 2 13.36 -23.19 -7.09
CA ALA A 2 13.88 -22.05 -6.36
C ALA A 2 12.93 -21.70 -5.21
N LYS A 3 13.47 -21.49 -4.00
CA LYS A 3 12.67 -21.09 -2.84
C LYS A 3 12.53 -19.57 -2.87
N GLU A 4 11.35 -19.08 -3.26
CA GLU A 4 11.04 -17.66 -3.15
C GLU A 4 10.80 -17.30 -1.68
N THR A 5 11.60 -16.38 -1.13
CA THR A 5 11.45 -15.92 0.25
C THR A 5 11.09 -14.44 0.27
N VAL A 6 9.96 -14.09 0.87
CA VAL A 6 9.55 -12.68 1.04
C VAL A 6 10.46 -12.02 2.07
N LYS A 7 11.20 -10.99 1.66
CA LYS A 7 12.13 -10.24 2.52
C LYS A 7 11.41 -9.14 3.28
N SER A 8 10.63 -8.33 2.58
CA SER A 8 9.90 -7.19 3.16
C SER A 8 8.54 -7.02 2.51
N ALA A 9 7.63 -6.39 3.26
CA ALA A 9 6.36 -5.94 2.74
C ALA A 9 6.13 -4.48 3.14
N LYS A 10 5.55 -3.71 2.21
CA LYS A 10 5.20 -2.30 2.39
C LYS A 10 3.73 -2.12 2.01
N LEU A 11 3.04 -1.24 2.73
CA LEU A 11 1.67 -0.86 2.40
C LEU A 11 1.68 0.52 1.76
N LYS A 12 1.20 0.63 0.53
CA LYS A 12 1.04 1.91 -0.16
C LYS A 12 -0.44 2.28 -0.18
N LEU A 13 -0.74 3.46 0.34
CA LEU A 13 -2.07 4.08 0.33
C LEU A 13 -2.05 5.24 -0.66
N GLU A 14 -3.00 5.29 -1.57
CA GLU A 14 -3.21 6.40 -2.49
C GLU A 14 -4.46 7.17 -2.08
N PHE A 15 -4.34 8.49 -2.08
CA PHE A 15 -5.36 9.44 -1.68
C PHE A 15 -5.72 10.28 -2.87
N LYS A 16 -7.02 10.51 -3.04
CA LYS A 16 -7.51 11.48 -4.01
C LYS A 16 -7.08 12.87 -3.54
N ALA A 17 -6.13 13.50 -4.22
CA ALA A 17 -5.83 14.90 -3.96
C ALA A 17 -6.54 15.78 -4.99
N THR A 18 -6.84 16.98 -4.53
CA THR A 18 -7.46 18.04 -5.32
C THR A 18 -6.67 18.31 -6.60
N LEU A 19 -7.38 18.68 -7.66
CA LEU A 19 -6.81 19.17 -8.92
C LEU A 19 -5.66 20.15 -8.62
N GLY A 20 -4.47 19.87 -9.16
CA GLY A 20 -3.39 20.83 -9.13
C GLY A 20 -3.72 22.04 -10.03
N GLU A 21 -3.01 23.15 -9.85
CA GLU A 21 -3.19 24.37 -10.65
C GLU A 21 -3.05 24.16 -12.17
N ASP A 22 -2.43 23.04 -12.59
CA ASP A 22 -2.25 22.61 -14.00
C ASP A 22 -3.43 21.77 -14.54
N GLY A 23 -4.52 21.59 -13.77
CA GLY A 23 -5.66 20.75 -14.17
C GLY A 23 -5.40 19.23 -14.13
N LYS A 24 -4.23 18.80 -13.64
CA LYS A 24 -3.90 17.38 -13.44
C LYS A 24 -4.25 16.92 -12.04
N GLU A 25 -4.89 15.77 -11.93
CA GLU A 25 -5.15 15.11 -10.65
C GLU A 25 -3.81 14.72 -10.00
N LYS A 26 -3.48 15.34 -8.87
CA LYS A 26 -2.33 14.93 -8.07
C LYS A 26 -2.79 13.79 -7.17
N ILE A 27 -2.35 12.56 -7.43
CA ILE A 27 -2.54 11.47 -6.47
C ILE A 27 -1.48 11.63 -5.38
N LYS A 28 -1.90 11.82 -4.13
CA LYS A 28 -0.97 11.73 -3.00
C LYS A 28 -0.84 10.27 -2.61
N SER A 29 0.38 9.82 -2.34
CA SER A 29 0.60 8.46 -1.83
C SER A 29 1.39 8.49 -0.53
N LYS A 30 1.08 7.54 0.36
CA LYS A 30 1.81 7.32 1.61
C LYS A 30 2.24 5.86 1.67
N ILE A 31 3.53 5.65 1.92
CA ILE A 31 4.13 4.33 2.04
C ILE A 31 4.38 4.06 3.52
N LEU A 32 3.88 2.92 3.99
CA LEU A 32 4.10 2.40 5.33
C LEU A 32 5.06 1.20 5.19
N PRO A 33 6.35 1.36 5.55
CA PRO A 33 7.39 0.40 5.22
C PRO A 33 7.44 -0.84 6.12
N ARG A 34 6.69 -0.85 7.23
CA ARG A 34 6.69 -1.93 8.23
C ARG A 34 5.41 -2.74 8.16
N LEU A 35 5.10 -3.30 7.00
CA LEU A 35 3.98 -4.23 6.88
C LEU A 35 4.47 -5.63 7.27
N ASN A 36 3.65 -6.36 8.02
CA ASN A 36 3.91 -7.76 8.27
C ASN A 36 3.84 -8.53 6.93
N LYS A 37 4.95 -9.17 6.56
CA LYS A 37 5.09 -9.87 5.28
C LYS A 37 4.22 -11.12 5.20
N ASP A 38 4.07 -11.81 6.33
CA ASP A 38 3.26 -13.02 6.50
C ASP A 38 1.75 -12.72 6.62
N ALA A 39 1.36 -11.44 6.77
CA ALA A 39 -0.04 -11.07 6.85
C ALA A 39 -0.76 -11.29 5.51
N GLU A 40 -1.93 -11.91 5.57
CA GLU A 40 -2.78 -12.12 4.41
C GLU A 40 -3.18 -10.79 3.75
N ILE A 41 -3.22 -10.77 2.41
CA ILE A 41 -3.58 -9.56 1.64
C ILE A 41 -4.96 -9.03 2.06
N ASP A 42 -5.90 -9.92 2.35
CA ASP A 42 -7.26 -9.53 2.73
C ASP A 42 -7.30 -8.82 4.08
N ALA A 43 -6.58 -9.36 5.07
CA ALA A 43 -6.41 -8.73 6.38
C ALA A 43 -5.75 -7.34 6.26
N VAL A 44 -4.71 -7.24 5.43
CA VAL A 44 -4.02 -5.97 5.15
C VAL A 44 -4.97 -4.95 4.52
N LYS A 45 -5.75 -5.35 3.51
CA LYS A 45 -6.73 -4.48 2.85
C LYS A 45 -7.80 -4.02 3.84
N ASN A 46 -8.34 -4.92 4.66
CA ASN A 46 -9.39 -4.59 5.62
C ASN A 46 -8.90 -3.56 6.66
N VAL A 47 -7.70 -3.75 7.22
CA VAL A 47 -7.09 -2.79 8.15
C VAL A 47 -6.78 -1.46 7.46
N ALA A 48 -6.24 -1.49 6.24
CA ALA A 48 -5.93 -0.30 5.46
C ALA A 48 -7.19 0.51 5.11
N THR A 49 -8.30 -0.15 4.78
CA THR A 49 -9.60 0.51 4.53
C THR A 49 -10.13 1.16 5.82
N LYS A 50 -10.08 0.46 6.95
CA LYS A 50 -10.48 1.02 8.25
C LYS A 50 -9.63 2.23 8.64
N LEU A 51 -8.31 2.13 8.48
CA LEU A 51 -7.40 3.25 8.68
C LEU A 51 -7.69 4.40 7.71
N GLY A 52 -7.99 4.09 6.45
CA GLY A 52 -8.39 5.06 5.44
C GLY A 52 -9.64 5.85 5.83
N ASN A 53 -10.64 5.20 6.43
CA ASN A 53 -11.85 5.85 6.92
C ASN A 53 -11.63 6.76 8.14
N LEU A 54 -10.51 6.59 8.87
CA LEU A 54 -10.12 7.48 9.97
C LEU A 54 -9.37 8.73 9.47
N LEU A 55 -9.02 8.77 8.18
CA LEU A 55 -8.28 9.88 7.59
C LEU A 55 -9.26 10.92 7.04
N LYS A 56 -8.91 12.20 7.19
CA LYS A 56 -9.71 13.33 6.65
C LYS A 56 -9.85 13.29 5.12
N THR A 57 -8.95 12.58 4.44
CA THR A 57 -8.94 12.44 2.99
C THR A 57 -9.21 10.98 2.65
N PRO A 58 -10.22 10.67 1.82
CA PRO A 58 -10.55 9.29 1.48
C PRO A 58 -9.39 8.63 0.75
N VAL A 59 -9.09 7.39 1.16
CA VAL A 59 -8.17 6.51 0.45
C VAL A 59 -8.86 6.01 -0.81
N GLU A 60 -8.23 6.21 -1.97
CA GLU A 60 -8.76 5.77 -3.26
C GLU A 60 -8.29 4.35 -3.60
N LYS A 61 -7.02 4.04 -3.32
CA LYS A 61 -6.43 2.72 -3.64
C LYS A 61 -5.45 2.26 -2.57
N ILE A 62 -5.39 0.94 -2.38
CA ILE A 62 -4.57 0.26 -1.37
C ILE A 62 -3.76 -0.83 -2.06
N TYR A 63 -2.44 -0.84 -1.85
CA TYR A 63 -1.52 -1.80 -2.43
C TYR A 63 -0.64 -2.44 -1.36
N LYS A 64 -0.55 -3.78 -1.38
CA LYS A 64 0.51 -4.52 -0.71
C LYS A 64 1.67 -4.67 -1.70
N ILE A 65 2.84 -4.16 -1.33
CA ILE A 65 4.07 -4.30 -2.10
C ILE A 65 4.92 -5.31 -1.35
N THR A 66 5.19 -6.46 -1.96
CA THR A 66 6.09 -7.48 -1.40
C THR A 66 7.39 -7.48 -2.20
N GLU A 67 8.51 -7.45 -1.48
CA GLU A 67 9.84 -7.63 -2.04
C GLU A 67 10.27 -9.06 -1.73
N SER A 68 10.34 -9.89 -2.76
CA SER A 68 10.81 -11.27 -2.68
C SER A 68 12.24 -11.37 -3.20
N GLU A 69 13.03 -12.24 -2.57
CA GLU A 69 14.35 -12.64 -3.07
C GLU A 69 14.26 -14.07 -3.60
N ILE A 70 14.75 -14.27 -4.82
CA ILE A 70 14.88 -15.60 -5.44
C ILE A 70 16.28 -16.10 -5.07
N THR A 71 16.36 -17.18 -4.31
CA THR A 71 17.63 -17.87 -4.02
C THR A 71 17.70 -19.13 -4.90
N GLU A 72 18.74 -19.23 -5.74
CA GLU A 72 19.07 -20.40 -6.57
C GLU A 72 19.50 -21.61 -5.74
#